data_AF-A0A9E2TWI9-F1
#
_entry.id   AF-A0A9E2TWI9-F1
#
_cell.length_a   1.000
_cell.length_b   1.000
_cell.length_c   1.000
_cell.angle_alpha   90.00
_cell.angle_beta   90.00
_cell.angle_gamma   90.00
#
_symmetry.space_group_name_H-M   'P 1'
#
loop_
_entity.id
_entity.type
_entity.pdbx_description
1 polymer ?
#
loop_
_entity_poly.entity_id
_entity_poly.type
_entity_poly.pdbx_seq_one_letter_code
_entity_poly.pdbx_strand_id
1 'polypeptide(L)'
;MKRLFILFIGLAVAMASFDVAAQEMDKKEKKEWKKRVKKLEPEEYKGLIEENRSLKSQVSSLRNELNGVDQKISEKDDQIAQYSGQISDLRNQLAQAQARAQAAASAPRPQPSDDDGIDENVGVVFKVQIGAYASKDLSQYTDNSKNFTQEEGEGFKRFTLGVFRDYWKADTFKKYLREMGVKDAWIVSFRDGQRVPIKEVLEGITDNS
;
A
#
# COMPACT_ATOMS: atom_id res chain seq x y z
N MET A 1 -37.61 36.28 28.78
CA MET A 1 -36.54 36.24 27.77
C MET A 1 -35.23 36.00 28.51
N LYS A 2 -34.83 34.75 28.72
CA LYS A 2 -33.90 33.96 27.87
C LYS A 2 -32.47 34.54 27.81
N ARG A 3 -31.58 33.87 28.56
CA ARG A 3 -30.22 33.45 28.18
C ARG A 3 -29.19 34.54 27.85
N LEU A 4 -28.33 34.91 28.81
CA LEU A 4 -26.88 35.06 28.61
C LEU A 4 -26.18 35.21 29.98
N PHE A 5 -24.91 34.82 30.08
CA PHE A 5 -24.07 34.69 31.29
C PHE A 5 -24.07 33.32 32.00
N ILE A 6 -24.08 32.27 31.20
CA ILE A 6 -23.23 31.09 31.43
C ILE A 6 -21.89 31.42 30.75
N LEU A 7 -20.88 31.95 31.46
CA LEU A 7 -19.50 32.06 30.96
C LEU A 7 -18.45 32.53 32.00
N PHE A 8 -18.61 32.22 33.28
CA PHE A 8 -17.55 32.44 34.30
C PHE A 8 -17.44 31.29 35.32
N ILE A 9 -17.87 30.07 34.95
CA ILE A 9 -17.66 28.84 35.72
C ILE A 9 -16.58 28.03 34.98
N GLY A 10 -15.36 28.56 34.89
CA GLY A 10 -14.33 27.91 34.06
C GLY A 10 -12.87 28.26 34.30
N LEU A 11 -12.50 29.23 35.14
CA LEU A 11 -11.08 29.59 35.25
C LEU A 11 -10.64 30.23 36.58
N ALA A 12 -11.09 29.70 37.71
CA ALA A 12 -10.52 30.09 39.01
C ALA A 12 -10.52 28.94 40.03
N VAL A 13 -10.23 27.71 39.56
CA VAL A 13 -9.84 26.60 40.45
C VAL A 13 -8.48 26.10 39.99
N ALA A 14 -7.52 27.03 39.95
CA ALA A 14 -6.11 26.72 39.90
C ALA A 14 -5.50 27.27 41.18
N MET A 15 -4.84 26.40 41.95
CA MET A 15 -4.08 26.69 43.17
C MET A 15 -4.89 27.05 44.41
N ALA A 16 -5.56 26.04 44.97
CA ALA A 16 -5.58 25.89 46.42
C ALA A 16 -5.55 24.39 46.72
N SER A 17 -4.34 23.86 46.89
CA SER A 17 -4.11 22.59 47.56
C SER A 17 -4.62 22.73 48.99
N PHE A 18 -5.91 22.53 49.21
CA PHE A 18 -6.45 22.38 50.55
C PHE A 18 -6.11 20.98 51.00
N ASP A 19 -5.05 20.87 51.80
CA ASP A 19 -4.86 19.75 52.70
C ASP A 19 -6.18 19.54 53.47
N VAL A 20 -6.83 18.41 53.21
CA VAL A 20 -7.98 17.92 53.97
C VAL A 20 -7.44 17.40 55.32
N ALA A 21 -6.91 18.30 56.13
CA ALA A 21 -6.79 18.08 57.56
C ALA A 21 -8.21 18.20 58.14
N ALA A 22 -8.62 17.20 58.91
CA ALA A 22 -9.94 17.08 59.51
C ALA A 22 -10.43 18.42 60.12
N GLN A 23 -11.32 19.10 59.42
CA GLN A 23 -11.94 20.34 59.89
C GLN A 23 -12.92 19.97 61.02
N GLU A 24 -12.54 20.25 62.27
CA GLU A 24 -13.44 20.08 63.40
C GLU A 24 -14.68 20.97 63.22
N MET A 25 -15.87 20.39 63.39
CA MET A 25 -17.14 21.10 63.25
C MET A 25 -17.21 22.31 64.19
N ASP A 26 -17.63 23.48 63.69
CA ASP A 26 -17.79 24.69 64.49
C ASP A 26 -18.82 24.48 65.63
N LYS A 27 -18.70 25.23 66.73
CA LYS A 27 -19.61 25.09 67.89
C LYS A 27 -21.07 25.32 67.51
N LYS A 28 -21.37 26.20 66.55
CA LYS A 28 -22.74 26.41 66.05
C LYS A 28 -23.23 25.19 65.25
N GLU A 29 -22.39 24.65 64.38
CA GLU A 29 -22.71 23.44 63.60
C GLU A 29 -22.94 22.23 64.50
N LYS A 30 -22.10 22.01 65.52
CA LYS A 30 -22.31 20.93 66.51
C LYS A 30 -23.67 21.05 67.20
N LYS A 31 -24.11 22.27 67.54
CA LYS A 31 -25.42 22.52 68.17
C LYS A 31 -26.57 22.22 67.20
N GLU A 32 -26.45 22.58 65.93
CA GLU A 32 -27.45 22.26 64.90
C GLU A 32 -27.54 20.77 64.61
N TRP A 33 -26.40 20.09 64.47
CA TRP A 33 -26.35 18.65 64.27
C TRP A 33 -26.94 17.89 65.46
N LYS A 34 -26.68 18.33 66.69
CA LYS A 34 -27.29 17.75 67.89
C LYS A 34 -28.82 17.91 67.90
N LYS A 35 -29.35 19.03 67.38
CA LYS A 35 -30.80 19.21 67.20
C LYS A 35 -31.36 18.31 66.10
N ARG A 36 -30.64 18.15 64.98
CA ARG A 36 -31.04 17.27 63.86
C ARG A 36 -31.08 15.80 64.29
N VAL A 37 -30.06 15.33 65.01
CA VAL A 37 -30.01 13.96 65.55
C VAL A 37 -31.13 13.71 66.56
N LYS A 38 -31.47 14.67 67.42
CA LYS A 38 -32.60 14.54 68.35
C LYS A 38 -33.98 14.47 67.68
N LYS A 39 -34.11 14.96 66.45
CA LYS A 39 -35.36 14.95 65.68
C LYS A 39 -35.49 13.72 64.77
N LEU A 40 -34.41 12.94 64.61
CA LEU A 40 -34.39 11.73 63.82
C LEU A 40 -34.92 10.58 64.67
N GLU A 41 -35.92 9.86 64.16
CA GLU A 41 -36.38 8.63 64.78
C GLU A 41 -35.35 7.49 64.56
N PRO A 42 -35.28 6.48 65.45
CA PRO A 42 -34.33 5.37 65.31
C PRO A 42 -34.41 4.63 63.97
N GLU A 43 -35.62 4.47 63.42
CA GLU A 43 -35.87 3.86 62.10
C GLU A 43 -35.28 4.70 60.95
N GLU A 44 -35.48 6.02 60.98
CA GLU A 44 -34.95 6.94 59.96
C GLU A 44 -33.42 6.99 60.00
N TYR A 45 -32.83 6.97 61.20
CA TYR A 45 -31.37 6.92 61.38
C TYR A 45 -30.77 5.63 60.82
N LYS A 46 -31.44 4.48 61.03
CA LYS A 46 -31.04 3.20 60.45
C LYS A 46 -31.14 3.24 58.91
N GLY A 47 -32.21 3.81 58.36
CA GLY A 47 -32.38 3.98 56.92
C GLY A 47 -31.25 4.81 56.28
N LEU A 48 -30.89 5.93 56.91
CA LEU A 48 -29.76 6.78 56.50
C LEU A 48 -28.42 6.04 56.50
N ILE A 49 -28.15 5.18 57.48
CA ILE A 49 -26.91 4.39 57.52
C ILE A 49 -26.87 3.39 56.37
N GLU A 50 -27.97 2.68 56.13
CA GLU A 50 -28.06 1.68 55.06
C GLU A 50 -27.96 2.33 53.67
N GLU A 51 -28.61 3.48 53.48
CA GLU A 51 -28.48 4.28 52.26
C GLU A 51 -27.05 4.79 52.08
N ASN A 52 -26.40 5.30 53.13
CA ASN A 52 -25.01 5.76 53.05
C ASN A 52 -24.05 4.62 52.69
N ARG A 53 -24.29 3.43 53.26
CA ARG A 53 -23.56 2.21 52.91
C ARG A 53 -23.76 1.85 51.43
N SER A 54 -25.00 1.88 50.94
CA SER A 54 -25.33 1.62 49.53
C SER A 54 -24.67 2.64 48.59
N LEU A 55 -24.81 3.94 48.88
CA LEU A 55 -24.20 5.02 48.10
C LEU A 55 -22.67 4.88 48.08
N LYS A 56 -22.05 4.55 49.22
CA LYS A 56 -20.61 4.32 49.29
C LYS A 56 -20.18 3.13 48.41
N SER A 57 -20.98 2.07 48.37
CA SER A 57 -20.78 0.94 47.47
C SER A 57 -20.89 1.35 46.00
N GLN A 58 -21.92 2.13 45.64
CA GLN A 58 -22.12 2.65 44.28
C GLN A 58 -20.98 3.59 43.84
N VAL A 59 -20.51 4.47 44.73
CA VAL A 59 -19.35 5.31 44.45
C VAL A 59 -18.10 4.47 44.20
N SER A 60 -17.93 3.37 44.94
CA SER A 60 -16.82 2.45 44.71
C SER A 60 -16.92 1.74 43.37
N SER A 61 -18.11 1.28 42.97
CA SER A 61 -18.30 0.61 41.67
C SER A 61 -18.10 1.58 40.51
N LEU A 62 -18.68 2.78 40.59
CA LEU A 62 -18.51 3.83 39.56
C LEU A 62 -17.05 4.25 39.41
N ARG A 63 -16.28 4.34 40.50
CA ARG A 63 -14.84 4.59 40.42
C ARG A 63 -14.09 3.49 39.70
N ASN A 64 -14.43 2.22 39.94
CA ASN A 64 -13.82 1.10 39.25
C ASN A 64 -14.18 1.09 37.75
N GLU A 65 -15.43 1.41 37.41
CA GLU A 65 -15.86 1.58 36.02
C GLU A 65 -15.13 2.73 35.32
N LEU A 66 -15.00 3.88 35.99
CA LEU A 66 -14.27 5.04 35.46
C LEU A 66 -12.81 4.66 35.15
N ASN A 67 -12.12 4.02 36.09
CA ASN A 67 -10.76 3.54 35.88
C ASN A 67 -10.67 2.55 34.70
N GLY A 68 -11.65 1.66 34.54
CA GLY A 68 -11.69 0.73 33.41
C GLY A 68 -11.96 1.42 32.07
N VAL A 69 -12.77 2.48 32.05
CA VAL A 69 -12.99 3.30 30.86
C VAL A 69 -11.75 4.10 30.51
N ASP A 70 -11.07 4.70 31.48
CA ASP A 70 -9.84 5.47 31.27
C ASP A 70 -8.72 4.59 30.67
N GLN A 71 -8.57 3.35 31.17
CA GLN A 71 -7.65 2.38 30.58
C GLN A 71 -7.98 2.08 29.11
N LYS A 72 -9.27 1.90 28.79
CA LYS A 72 -9.72 1.66 27.39
C LYS A 72 -9.51 2.86 26.49
N ILE A 73 -9.66 4.08 27.01
CA ILE A 73 -9.37 5.31 26.26
C ILE A 73 -7.89 5.37 25.94
N SER A 74 -7.02 5.18 26.93
CA SER A 74 -5.57 5.15 26.73
C SER A 74 -5.15 4.12 25.68
N GLU A 75 -5.67 2.89 25.76
CA GLU A 75 -5.37 1.83 24.80
C GLU A 75 -5.83 2.19 23.38
N LYS A 76 -7.00 2.82 23.23
CA LYS A 76 -7.51 3.28 21.94
C LYS A 76 -6.71 4.45 21.38
N ASP A 77 -6.24 5.36 22.22
CA ASP A 77 -5.39 6.48 21.81
C ASP A 77 -4.05 5.96 21.27
N ASP A 78 -3.45 4.96 21.93
CA ASP A 78 -2.25 4.28 21.43
C ASP A 78 -2.49 3.59 20.08
N GLN A 79 -3.63 2.90 19.92
CA GLN A 79 -4.01 2.30 18.64
C GLN A 79 -4.21 3.35 17.54
N ILE A 80 -4.85 4.48 17.85
CA ILE A 80 -5.05 5.57 16.89
C ILE A 80 -3.69 6.14 16.46
N ALA A 81 -2.75 6.32 17.40
CA ALA A 81 -1.41 6.77 17.07
C ALA A 81 -0.68 5.78 16.16
N GLN A 82 -0.78 4.48 16.44
CA GLN A 82 -0.19 3.42 15.62
C GLN A 82 -0.76 3.40 14.20
N TYR A 83 -2.09 3.38 14.05
CA TYR A 83 -2.72 3.37 12.73
C TYR A 83 -2.44 4.66 11.95
N SER A 84 -2.40 5.81 12.63
CA SER A 84 -2.04 7.08 12.00
C SER A 84 -0.62 7.06 11.43
N GLY A 85 0.33 6.43 12.15
CA GLY A 85 1.69 6.18 11.66
C GLY A 85 1.71 5.28 10.43
N GLN A 86 1.02 4.13 10.47
CA GLN A 86 0.93 3.20 9.34
C GLN A 86 0.33 3.86 8.08
N ILE A 87 -0.71 4.68 8.24
CA ILE A 87 -1.32 5.42 7.13
C ILE A 87 -0.31 6.40 6.52
N SER A 88 0.52 7.06 7.33
CA SER A 88 1.56 7.96 6.84
C SER A 88 2.61 7.21 6.02
N ASP A 89 3.10 6.08 6.52
CA ASP A 89 4.09 5.25 5.83
C ASP A 89 3.55 4.70 4.51
N LEU A 90 2.32 4.17 4.50
CA LEU A 90 1.69 3.66 3.28
C LEU A 90 1.48 4.77 2.24
N ARG A 91 1.09 5.98 2.65
CA ARG A 91 0.97 7.13 1.74
C ARG A 91 2.33 7.48 1.11
N ASN A 92 3.40 7.46 1.90
CA ASN A 92 4.75 7.70 1.40
C ASN A 92 5.20 6.61 0.41
N GLN A 93 4.94 5.34 0.73
CA GLN A 93 5.24 4.22 -0.18
C GLN A 93 4.45 4.33 -1.49
N LEU A 94 3.17 4.67 -1.42
CA LEU A 94 2.32 4.83 -2.59
C LEU A 94 2.80 5.99 -3.47
N ALA A 95 3.15 7.12 -2.87
CA ALA A 95 3.72 8.25 -3.60
C ALA A 95 5.04 7.89 -4.30
N GLN A 96 5.93 7.15 -3.62
CA GLN A 96 7.18 6.67 -4.22
C GLN A 96 6.93 5.66 -5.35
N ALA A 97 6.00 4.72 -5.16
CA ALA A 97 5.65 3.74 -6.19
C ALA A 97 5.04 4.42 -7.42
N GLN A 98 4.16 5.41 -7.23
CA GLN A 98 3.61 6.22 -8.32
C GLN A 98 4.69 7.02 -9.03
N ALA A 99 5.62 7.65 -8.31
CA ALA A 99 6.74 8.36 -8.91
C ALA A 99 7.64 7.42 -9.74
N ARG A 100 7.93 6.21 -9.23
CA ARG A 100 8.67 5.18 -9.97
C ARG A 100 7.91 4.70 -11.21
N ALA A 101 6.60 4.48 -11.10
CA ALA A 101 5.77 4.07 -12.22
C ALA A 101 5.67 5.16 -13.29
N GLN A 102 5.52 6.43 -12.90
CA GLN A 102 5.54 7.57 -13.80
C GLN A 102 6.91 7.71 -14.48
N ALA A 103 8.01 7.61 -13.73
CA ALA A 103 9.37 7.61 -14.29
C ALA A 103 9.61 6.44 -15.26
N ALA A 104 9.06 5.25 -14.98
CA ALA A 104 9.13 4.10 -15.88
C ALA A 104 8.21 4.24 -17.12
N ALA A 105 7.16 5.05 -17.03
CA ALA A 105 6.27 5.37 -18.14
C ALA A 105 6.82 6.50 -19.03
N SER A 106 7.57 7.45 -18.45
CA SER A 106 8.21 8.56 -19.16
C SER A 106 9.64 8.27 -19.61
N ALA A 107 10.29 7.24 -19.05
CA ALA A 107 11.49 6.66 -19.65
C ALA A 107 11.16 6.24 -21.08
N PRO A 108 12.05 6.50 -22.07
CA PRO A 108 11.88 5.93 -23.39
C PRO A 108 11.90 4.42 -23.23
N ARG A 109 10.73 3.79 -23.23
CA ARG A 109 10.66 2.36 -23.47
C ARG A 109 11.32 2.17 -24.83
N PRO A 110 12.22 1.19 -25.00
CA PRO A 110 12.40 0.61 -26.32
C PRO A 110 11.02 0.06 -26.68
N GLN A 111 10.21 0.89 -27.32
CA GLN A 111 9.04 0.43 -28.04
C GLN A 111 9.63 -0.62 -28.99
N PRO A 112 9.17 -1.88 -28.97
CA PRO A 112 9.28 -2.66 -30.18
C PRO A 112 8.56 -1.80 -31.19
N SER A 113 9.34 -1.10 -32.02
CA SER A 113 8.83 -0.18 -33.01
C SER A 113 7.71 -0.92 -33.71
N ASP A 114 6.49 -0.40 -33.54
CA ASP A 114 5.43 -0.66 -34.50
C ASP A 114 6.08 -0.43 -35.86
N ASP A 115 6.22 -1.52 -36.61
CA ASP A 115 6.01 -1.57 -38.05
C ASP A 115 6.47 -0.29 -38.77
N ASP A 116 7.78 -0.14 -38.99
CA ASP A 116 8.33 0.86 -39.92
C ASP A 116 7.95 0.54 -41.40
N GLY A 117 6.93 -0.30 -41.64
CA GLY A 117 6.69 -0.90 -42.94
C GLY A 117 7.93 -1.64 -43.42
N ILE A 118 8.60 -2.38 -42.53
CA ILE A 118 9.80 -3.13 -42.89
C ILE A 118 9.36 -4.26 -43.82
N ASP A 119 9.57 -4.05 -45.12
CA ASP A 119 9.48 -5.13 -46.10
C ASP A 119 10.61 -6.13 -45.81
N GLU A 120 10.23 -7.29 -45.26
CA GLU A 120 11.16 -8.38 -44.94
C GLU A 120 11.90 -8.91 -46.18
N ASN A 121 11.38 -8.61 -47.37
CA ASN A 121 11.93 -9.03 -48.65
C ASN A 121 12.92 -8.01 -49.22
N VAL A 122 13.22 -6.90 -48.51
CA VAL A 122 14.10 -5.84 -49.02
C VAL A 122 15.21 -5.51 -48.02
N GLY A 123 16.43 -5.93 -48.39
CA GLY A 123 17.65 -5.70 -47.65
C GLY A 123 17.86 -6.68 -46.51
N VAL A 124 18.72 -6.31 -45.57
CA VAL A 124 19.03 -7.13 -44.40
C VAL A 124 18.04 -6.85 -43.28
N VAL A 125 17.45 -7.92 -42.74
CA VAL A 125 16.62 -7.87 -41.53
C VAL A 125 17.05 -8.94 -40.53
N PHE A 126 16.90 -8.62 -39.25
CA PHE A 126 17.20 -9.49 -38.12
C PHE A 126 15.90 -9.86 -37.41
N LYS A 127 15.72 -11.14 -37.11
CA LYS A 127 14.59 -11.64 -36.31
C LYS A 127 15.13 -12.40 -35.10
N VAL A 128 14.34 -12.56 -34.05
CA VAL A 128 14.75 -13.36 -32.88
C VAL A 128 14.02 -14.68 -32.87
N GLN A 129 14.73 -15.78 -33.11
CA GLN A 129 14.19 -17.12 -33.04
C GLN A 129 14.03 -17.53 -31.57
N ILE A 130 12.83 -17.99 -31.19
CA ILE A 130 12.47 -18.37 -29.81
C ILE A 130 12.30 -19.88 -29.64
N GLY A 131 12.34 -20.65 -30.73
CA GLY A 131 12.30 -22.10 -30.68
C GLY A 131 12.28 -22.76 -32.06
N ALA A 132 12.49 -24.07 -32.06
CA ALA A 132 12.28 -24.95 -33.20
C ALA A 132 11.64 -26.25 -32.68
N TYR A 133 10.46 -26.60 -33.20
CA TYR A 133 9.69 -27.75 -32.72
C TYR A 133 9.29 -28.66 -33.89
N ALA A 134 9.42 -29.97 -33.71
CA ALA A 134 9.11 -30.97 -34.74
C ALA A 134 7.60 -31.23 -34.89
N SER A 135 6.86 -31.22 -33.78
CA SER A 135 5.48 -31.72 -33.70
C SER A 135 4.48 -30.75 -33.08
N LYS A 136 4.91 -29.55 -32.69
CA LYS A 136 4.00 -28.52 -32.16
C LYS A 136 3.52 -27.65 -33.30
N ASP A 137 2.21 -27.63 -33.51
CA ASP A 137 1.58 -26.71 -34.42
C ASP A 137 1.14 -25.45 -33.69
N LEU A 138 1.79 -24.33 -33.98
CA LEU A 138 1.41 -23.02 -33.47
C LEU A 138 0.93 -22.10 -34.59
N SER A 139 0.61 -22.66 -35.77
CA SER A 139 0.24 -21.88 -36.97
C SER A 139 -0.93 -20.93 -36.69
N GLN A 140 -1.92 -21.38 -35.90
CA GLN A 140 -3.06 -20.55 -35.49
C GLN A 140 -2.70 -19.24 -34.74
N TYR A 141 -1.49 -19.17 -34.17
CA TYR A 141 -0.99 -17.99 -33.47
C TYR A 141 -0.01 -17.16 -34.30
N THR A 142 0.61 -17.76 -35.33
CA THR A 142 1.53 -17.06 -36.25
C THR A 142 0.80 -16.43 -37.42
N ASP A 143 -0.28 -17.06 -37.92
CA ASP A 143 -0.96 -16.62 -39.14
C ASP A 143 -1.63 -15.25 -38.99
N ASN A 144 -1.99 -14.87 -37.77
CA ASN A 144 -2.64 -13.59 -37.44
C ASN A 144 -1.70 -12.58 -36.77
N SER A 145 -0.41 -12.88 -36.63
CA SER A 145 0.54 -12.03 -35.91
C SER A 145 1.66 -11.56 -36.81
N LYS A 146 1.69 -10.25 -37.09
CA LYS A 146 2.76 -9.63 -37.90
C LYS A 146 4.17 -9.83 -37.31
N ASN A 147 4.27 -9.88 -35.98
CA ASN A 147 5.54 -9.96 -35.28
C ASN A 147 5.90 -11.37 -34.83
N PHE A 148 5.07 -12.38 -35.10
CA PHE A 148 5.32 -13.77 -34.73
C PHE A 148 5.18 -14.67 -35.95
N THR A 149 6.31 -15.10 -36.50
CA THR A 149 6.35 -15.82 -37.78
C THR A 149 6.81 -17.26 -37.60
N GLN A 150 6.30 -18.14 -38.47
CA GLN A 150 6.69 -19.54 -38.58
C GLN A 150 7.47 -19.76 -39.87
N GLU A 151 8.65 -20.36 -39.76
CA GLU A 151 9.45 -20.83 -40.90
C GLU A 151 9.55 -22.36 -40.86
N GLU A 152 9.30 -22.99 -42.00
CA GLU A 152 9.46 -24.43 -42.15
C GLU A 152 10.88 -24.73 -42.66
N GLY A 153 11.63 -25.56 -41.94
CA GLY A 153 12.99 -25.93 -42.35
C GLY A 153 13.43 -27.27 -41.78
N GLU A 154 13.95 -28.14 -42.64
CA GLU A 154 14.59 -29.42 -42.28
C GLU A 154 13.74 -30.33 -41.37
N GLY A 155 12.41 -30.31 -41.54
CA GLY A 155 11.48 -31.13 -40.75
C GLY A 155 11.10 -30.56 -39.38
N PHE A 156 11.49 -29.31 -39.08
CA PHE A 156 11.10 -28.59 -37.87
C PHE A 156 10.42 -27.27 -38.21
N LYS A 157 9.43 -26.88 -37.39
CA LYS A 157 8.82 -25.55 -37.42
C LYS A 157 9.61 -24.60 -36.53
N ARG A 158 10.19 -23.56 -37.11
CA ARG A 158 11.00 -22.54 -36.43
C ARG A 158 10.13 -21.33 -36.16
N PHE A 159 10.20 -20.79 -34.94
CA PHE A 159 9.37 -19.68 -34.52
C PHE A 159 10.22 -18.46 -34.25
N THR A 160 9.93 -17.35 -34.90
CA THR A 160 10.65 -16.09 -34.70
C THR A 160 9.71 -14.97 -34.24
N LEU A 161 10.26 -14.06 -33.45
CA LEU A 161 9.55 -12.95 -32.85
C LEU A 161 10.30 -11.64 -33.12
N GLY A 162 9.57 -10.65 -33.64
CA GLY A 162 10.07 -9.33 -33.98
C GLY A 162 10.93 -9.31 -35.25
N VAL A 163 10.94 -8.15 -35.92
CA VAL A 163 11.71 -7.87 -37.13
C VAL A 163 12.44 -6.55 -36.92
N PHE A 164 13.75 -6.53 -37.17
CA PHE A 164 14.61 -5.40 -36.87
C PHE A 164 15.58 -5.15 -38.03
N ARG A 165 15.75 -3.91 -38.49
CA ARG A 165 16.86 -3.56 -39.41
C ARG A 165 18.21 -3.45 -38.71
N ASP A 166 18.20 -3.25 -37.39
CA ASP A 166 19.40 -3.06 -36.56
C ASP A 166 19.65 -4.30 -35.70
N TYR A 167 20.85 -4.85 -35.82
CA TYR A 167 21.33 -5.99 -35.03
C TYR A 167 21.27 -5.70 -33.51
N TRP A 168 21.63 -4.48 -33.08
CA TRP A 168 21.68 -4.12 -31.65
C TRP A 168 20.29 -4.07 -31.03
N LYS A 169 19.28 -3.65 -31.79
CA LYS A 169 17.88 -3.71 -31.37
C LYS A 169 17.44 -5.17 -31.20
N ALA A 170 17.79 -6.05 -32.14
CA ALA A 170 17.51 -7.47 -32.04
C ALA A 170 18.24 -8.13 -30.85
N ASP A 171 19.48 -7.73 -30.56
CA ASP A 171 20.24 -8.23 -29.39
C ASP A 171 19.63 -7.80 -28.06
N THR A 172 19.21 -6.54 -27.97
CA THR A 172 18.50 -6.03 -26.79
C THR A 172 17.18 -6.78 -26.58
N PHE A 173 16.39 -6.97 -27.65
CA PHE A 173 15.15 -7.72 -27.59
C PHE A 173 15.36 -9.19 -27.19
N LYS A 174 16.37 -9.86 -27.74
CA LYS A 174 16.78 -11.22 -27.34
C LYS A 174 17.11 -11.30 -25.84
N LYS A 175 17.83 -10.30 -25.29
CA LYS A 175 18.16 -10.26 -23.85
C LYS A 175 16.90 -10.21 -22.99
N TYR A 176 15.94 -9.34 -23.31
CA TYR A 176 14.66 -9.27 -22.60
C TYR A 176 13.88 -10.58 -22.68
N LEU A 177 13.84 -11.24 -23.84
CA LEU A 177 13.19 -12.55 -23.97
C LEU A 177 13.83 -13.61 -23.07
N ARG A 178 15.16 -13.62 -22.96
CA ARG A 178 15.87 -14.54 -22.06
C ARG A 178 15.61 -14.25 -20.59
N GLU A 179 15.57 -12.98 -20.19
CA GLU A 179 15.20 -12.56 -18.83
C GLU A 179 13.78 -12.98 -18.46
N MET A 180 12.85 -12.96 -19.42
CA MET A 180 11.47 -13.44 -19.25
C MET A 180 11.33 -14.97 -19.32
N GLY A 181 12.42 -15.71 -19.53
CA GLY A 181 12.44 -17.18 -19.46
C GLY A 181 12.56 -17.91 -20.80
N VAL A 182 12.65 -17.21 -21.94
CA VAL A 182 12.93 -17.81 -23.25
C VAL A 182 14.45 -18.01 -23.41
N LYS A 183 14.98 -19.00 -22.70
CA LYS A 183 16.43 -19.21 -22.52
C LYS A 183 17.18 -19.42 -23.84
N ASP A 184 16.55 -20.11 -24.78
CA ASP A 184 17.13 -20.46 -26.07
C ASP A 184 16.82 -19.42 -27.16
N ALA A 185 16.51 -18.17 -26.81
CA ALA A 185 16.32 -17.14 -27.83
C ALA A 185 17.66 -16.80 -28.52
N TRP A 186 17.70 -16.76 -29.85
CA TRP A 186 18.88 -16.33 -30.64
C TRP A 186 18.50 -15.46 -31.84
N ILE A 187 19.45 -14.66 -32.32
CA ILE A 187 19.22 -13.78 -33.48
C ILE A 187 19.48 -14.57 -34.77
N VAL A 188 18.59 -14.39 -35.73
CA VAL A 188 18.72 -14.89 -37.11
C VAL A 188 18.67 -13.71 -38.07
N SER A 189 19.32 -13.85 -39.21
CA SER A 189 19.41 -12.80 -40.23
C SER A 189 18.85 -13.28 -41.57
N PHE A 190 18.18 -12.36 -42.26
CA PHE A 190 17.64 -12.55 -43.58
C PHE A 190 18.14 -11.44 -44.48
N ARG A 191 18.39 -11.77 -45.75
CA ARG A 191 18.66 -10.82 -46.82
C ARG A 191 17.66 -11.10 -47.92
N ASP A 192 16.85 -10.11 -48.26
CA ASP A 192 15.83 -10.20 -49.30
C ASP A 192 14.90 -11.42 -49.12
N GLY A 193 14.42 -11.65 -47.90
CA GLY A 193 13.57 -12.79 -47.54
C GLY A 193 14.28 -14.14 -47.40
N GLN A 194 15.57 -14.25 -47.74
CA GLN A 194 16.34 -15.49 -47.61
C GLN A 194 17.21 -15.48 -46.35
N ARG A 195 17.17 -16.59 -45.60
CA ARG A 195 17.99 -16.75 -44.40
C ARG A 195 19.47 -16.84 -44.78
N VAL A 196 20.28 -15.98 -44.18
CA VAL A 196 21.74 -15.92 -44.41
C VAL A 196 22.49 -16.02 -43.09
N PRO A 197 23.69 -16.62 -43.06
CA PRO A 197 24.54 -16.62 -41.87
C PRO A 197 24.85 -15.21 -41.39
N ILE A 198 24.72 -14.99 -40.09
CA ILE A 198 24.88 -13.64 -39.51
C ILE A 198 26.26 -13.05 -39.75
N LYS A 199 27.28 -13.90 -39.89
CA LYS A 199 28.65 -13.50 -40.20
C LYS A 199 28.75 -12.79 -41.55
N GLU A 200 28.10 -13.33 -42.59
CA GLU A 200 28.11 -12.75 -43.96
C GLU A 200 27.37 -11.41 -44.04
N VAL A 201 26.42 -11.21 -43.14
CA VAL A 201 25.65 -9.97 -43.05
C VAL A 201 26.46 -8.88 -42.36
N LEU A 202 27.12 -9.22 -41.25
CA LEU A 202 27.93 -8.27 -40.50
C LEU A 202 29.16 -7.83 -41.29
N GLU A 203 29.77 -8.72 -42.08
CA GLU A 203 30.89 -8.38 -42.97
C GLU A 203 30.46 -7.36 -44.06
N GLY A 204 29.35 -7.61 -44.76
CA GLY A 204 28.87 -6.73 -45.84
C GLY A 204 28.38 -5.34 -45.41
N ILE A 205 28.07 -5.13 -44.13
CA ILE A 205 27.73 -3.80 -43.59
C ILE A 205 29.00 -2.96 -43.37
N THR A 206 30.14 -3.61 -43.12
CA THR A 206 31.43 -2.96 -42.82
C THR A 206 32.16 -2.52 -44.09
N ASP A 207 31.95 -3.20 -45.21
CA ASP A 207 32.61 -2.90 -46.50
C ASP A 207 31.95 -1.77 -47.30
N ASN A 208 30.77 -1.29 -46.88
CA ASN A 208 29.99 -0.27 -47.60
C ASN A 208 29.82 1.05 -46.81
N SER A 209 30.72 1.30 -45.84
CA SER A 209 30.81 2.55 -45.05
C SER A 209 32.03 3.37 -45.42
#